data_AF-A0A2V9QH92-F1
#
_entry.id   AF-A0A2V9QH92-F1
#
_cell.length_a   1.000
_cell.length_b   1.000
_cell.length_c   1.000
_cell.angle_alpha   90.00
_cell.angle_beta   90.00
_cell.angle_gamma   90.00
#
_symmetry.space_group_name_H-M   'P 1'
#
loop_
_entity.id
_entity.type
_entity.pdbx_description
1 polymer ?
#
loop_
_entity_poly.entity_id
_entity_poly.type
_entity_poly.pdbx_seq_one_letter_code
_entity_poly.pdbx_strand_id
1 'polypeptide(L)'
;MSNGMKTVAFILLAAMALVTSLGWMFSWKAERRKDEALIKYQLEAKQAIAEANKATSIANEQAAAANLELARLQAKMLPRRLTKAQQETLVSDVSSLAPQSASIWYGAGDKESENFSWDIASALNAAGWKVFSPASTATLAQSGKPFGSIPRLQTGVVVSSNKHGPSMKAADALAAELLALGFDARKAEEIGSGHEPLVVVTVQARPDGAQGEMKLNAIGR
;
A
#
# COMPACT_ATOMS: atom_id res chain seq x y z
N MET A 1 106.75 1.64 3.23
CA MET A 1 105.33 2.03 3.26
C MET A 1 104.84 1.99 4.70
N SER A 2 104.44 3.13 5.24
CA SER A 2 104.26 3.42 6.67
C SER A 2 102.96 2.83 7.22
N ASN A 3 103.04 2.22 8.41
CA ASN A 3 101.88 1.71 9.17
C ASN A 3 100.80 2.77 9.44
N GLY A 4 101.12 4.06 9.38
CA GLY A 4 100.17 5.16 9.54
C GLY A 4 99.13 5.28 8.42
N MET A 5 99.44 4.83 7.19
CA MET A 5 98.49 4.94 6.07
C MET A 5 97.40 3.86 6.13
N LYS A 6 97.71 2.70 6.76
CA LYS A 6 96.75 1.61 6.96
C LYS A 6 95.72 1.95 8.04
N THR A 7 96.12 2.62 9.13
CA THR A 7 95.22 3.07 10.19
C THR A 7 94.24 4.14 9.70
N VAL A 8 94.68 5.11 8.90
CA VAL A 8 93.79 6.14 8.33
C VAL A 8 92.74 5.53 7.39
N ALA A 9 93.13 4.59 6.53
CA ALA A 9 92.19 3.90 5.63
C ALA A 9 91.15 3.07 6.41
N PHE A 10 91.54 2.44 7.51
CA PHE A 10 90.63 1.66 8.37
C PHE A 10 89.60 2.55 9.08
N ILE A 11 90.03 3.73 9.55
CA ILE A 11 89.14 4.71 10.20
C ILE A 11 88.11 5.27 9.21
N LEU A 12 88.52 5.56 7.97
CA LEU A 12 87.60 6.05 6.93
C LEU A 12 86.56 4.99 6.51
N LEU A 13 86.98 3.72 6.35
CA LEU A 13 86.06 2.62 6.05
C LEU A 13 85.08 2.36 7.20
N ALA A 14 85.55 2.42 8.45
CA ALA A 14 84.69 2.27 9.62
C ALA A 14 83.67 3.42 9.72
N ALA A 15 84.08 4.67 9.46
CA ALA A 15 83.18 5.81 9.42
C ALA A 15 82.12 5.69 8.31
N MET A 16 82.52 5.23 7.13
CA MET A 16 81.61 5.05 6.00
C MET A 16 80.59 3.92 6.22
N ALA A 17 81.02 2.80 6.81
CA ALA A 17 80.14 1.71 7.23
C ALA A 17 79.14 2.13 8.34
N LEU A 18 79.57 3.04 9.21
CA LEU A 18 78.71 3.57 10.27
C LEU A 18 77.65 4.53 9.71
N VAL A 19 78.00 5.37 8.73
CA VAL A 19 77.05 6.25 8.02
C VAL A 19 76.02 5.44 7.21
N THR A 20 76.44 4.39 6.51
CA THR A 20 75.51 3.55 5.73
C THR A 20 74.59 2.73 6.63
N SER A 21 75.09 2.18 7.75
CA SER A 21 74.26 1.44 8.71
C SER A 21 73.24 2.35 9.43
N LEU A 22 73.64 3.57 9.83
CA LEU A 22 72.72 4.57 10.37
C LEU A 22 71.66 4.98 9.34
N GLY A 23 72.06 5.21 8.07
CA GLY A 23 71.14 5.51 6.99
C GLY A 23 70.07 4.43 6.77
N TRP A 24 70.48 3.16 6.78
CA TRP A 24 69.57 2.01 6.72
C TRP A 24 68.62 1.96 7.92
N MET A 25 69.13 2.19 9.14
CA MET A 25 68.34 2.17 10.36
C MET A 25 67.28 3.30 10.39
N PHE A 26 67.65 4.51 9.94
CA PHE A 26 66.72 5.63 9.79
C PHE A 26 65.67 5.39 8.70
N SER A 27 66.06 4.84 7.54
CA SER A 27 65.13 4.50 6.46
C SER A 27 64.07 3.50 6.92
N TRP A 28 64.49 2.42 7.57
CA TRP A 28 63.59 1.39 8.07
C TRP A 28 62.63 1.91 9.15
N LYS A 29 63.12 2.79 10.02
CA LYS A 29 62.28 3.45 11.03
C LYS A 29 61.27 4.41 10.41
N ALA A 30 61.64 5.11 9.34
CA ALA A 30 60.74 5.99 8.60
C ALA A 30 59.65 5.21 7.83
N GLU A 31 60.02 4.07 7.22
CA GLU A 31 59.10 3.17 6.53
C GLU A 31 58.06 2.59 7.49
N ARG A 32 58.50 2.04 8.64
CA ARG A 32 57.59 1.53 9.68
C ARG A 32 56.55 2.54 10.15
N ARG A 33 56.94 3.81 10.33
CA ARG A 33 56.01 4.87 10.74
C ARG A 33 54.97 5.18 9.66
N LYS A 34 55.36 5.11 8.38
CA LYS A 34 54.44 5.30 7.26
C LYS A 34 53.46 4.14 7.16
N ASP A 35 53.94 2.91 7.31
CA ASP A 35 53.09 1.72 7.29
C ASP A 35 52.11 1.71 8.45
N GLU A 36 52.55 2.04 9.67
CA GLU A 36 51.68 2.17 10.83
C GLU A 36 50.60 3.24 10.63
N ALA A 37 50.98 4.41 10.10
CA ALA A 37 50.03 5.48 9.79
C ALA A 37 49.03 5.04 8.71
N LEU A 38 49.50 4.40 7.63
CA LEU A 38 48.65 3.92 6.55
C LEU A 38 47.68 2.84 7.03
N ILE A 39 48.14 1.89 7.86
CA ILE A 39 47.29 0.85 8.46
C ILE A 39 46.22 1.52 9.33
N LYS A 40 46.59 2.50 10.15
CA LYS A 40 45.65 3.23 11.00
C LYS A 40 44.59 3.95 10.17
N TYR A 41 44.99 4.69 9.14
CA TYR A 41 44.07 5.35 8.22
C TYR A 41 43.15 4.36 7.49
N GLN A 42 43.67 3.22 7.04
CA GLN A 42 42.87 2.18 6.40
C GLN A 42 41.85 1.57 7.38
N LEU A 43 42.23 1.38 8.64
CA LEU A 43 41.36 0.83 9.67
C LEU A 43 40.25 1.83 10.04
N GLU A 44 40.60 3.09 10.24
CA GLU A 44 39.64 4.19 10.49
C GLU A 44 38.69 4.36 9.29
N ALA A 45 39.21 4.35 8.06
CA ALA A 45 38.39 4.44 6.85
C ALA A 45 37.45 3.23 6.71
N LYS A 46 37.93 2.02 6.99
CA LYS A 46 37.09 0.80 6.98
C LYS A 46 36.00 0.87 8.05
N GLN A 47 36.31 1.38 9.24
CA GLN A 47 35.32 1.58 10.31
C GLN A 47 34.26 2.61 9.90
N ALA A 48 34.68 3.77 9.38
CA ALA A 48 33.76 4.80 8.90
C ALA A 48 32.86 4.31 7.77
N ILE A 49 33.39 3.53 6.82
CA ILE A 49 32.61 2.91 5.74
C ILE A 49 31.61 1.88 6.32
N ALA A 50 32.04 1.06 7.27
CA ALA A 50 31.15 0.07 7.91
C ALA A 50 30.01 0.75 8.68
N GLU A 51 30.29 1.83 9.41
CA GLU A 51 29.29 2.62 10.13
C GLU A 51 28.33 3.32 9.17
N ALA A 52 28.84 3.94 8.10
CA ALA A 52 28.03 4.57 7.07
C ALA A 52 27.10 3.54 6.40
N ASN A 53 27.62 2.37 6.00
CA ASN A 53 26.82 1.31 5.40
C ASN A 53 25.74 0.79 6.36
N LYS A 54 26.04 0.67 7.66
CA LYS A 54 25.07 0.29 8.67
C LYS A 54 23.96 1.34 8.81
N ALA A 55 24.33 2.62 8.87
CA ALA A 55 23.36 3.72 8.95
C ALA A 55 22.47 3.76 7.68
N THR A 56 23.06 3.59 6.50
CA THR A 56 22.33 3.52 5.24
C THR A 56 21.38 2.32 5.19
N SER A 57 21.80 1.14 5.67
CA SER A 57 20.93 -0.04 5.74
C SER A 57 19.71 0.21 6.62
N ILE A 58 19.91 0.77 7.81
CA ILE A 58 18.82 1.10 8.75
C ILE A 58 17.89 2.15 8.13
N ALA A 59 18.44 3.19 7.50
CA ALA A 59 17.65 4.22 6.84
C ALA A 59 16.80 3.64 5.69
N ASN A 60 17.36 2.73 4.90
CA ASN A 60 16.65 2.06 3.81
C ASN A 60 15.52 1.17 4.32
N GLU A 61 15.74 0.42 5.41
CA GLU A 61 14.71 -0.40 6.05
C GLU A 61 13.56 0.46 6.58
N GLN A 62 13.88 1.58 7.25
CA GLN A 62 12.87 2.53 7.73
C GLN A 62 12.10 3.18 6.59
N ALA A 63 12.77 3.59 5.52
CA ALA A 63 12.13 4.16 4.34
C ALA A 63 11.19 3.14 3.65
N ALA A 64 11.63 1.88 3.53
CA ALA A 64 10.79 0.81 2.97
C ALA A 64 9.54 0.56 3.82
N ALA A 65 9.68 0.55 5.16
CA ALA A 65 8.56 0.39 6.07
C ALA A 65 7.57 1.57 5.99
N ALA A 66 8.07 2.81 5.98
CA ALA A 66 7.24 4.01 5.86
C ALA A 66 6.50 4.08 4.52
N ASN A 67 7.17 3.72 3.43
CA ASN A 67 6.56 3.65 2.10
C ASN A 67 5.45 2.59 2.03
N LEU A 68 5.65 1.44 2.67
CA LEU A 68 4.63 0.39 2.76
C LEU A 68 3.41 0.85 3.56
N GLU A 69 3.61 1.55 4.67
CA GLU A 69 2.53 2.11 5.48
C GLU A 69 1.77 3.20 4.72
N LEU A 70 2.48 4.11 4.06
CA LEU A 70 1.88 5.15 3.22
C LEU A 70 1.04 4.54 2.10
N ALA A 71 1.54 3.50 1.41
CA ALA A 71 0.78 2.79 0.39
C ALA A 71 -0.49 2.15 0.96
N ARG A 72 -0.43 1.57 2.17
CA ARG A 72 -1.61 1.03 2.86
C ARG A 72 -2.61 2.12 3.22
N LEU A 73 -2.16 3.27 3.69
CA LEU A 73 -3.03 4.40 4.04
C LEU A 73 -3.70 4.99 2.78
N GLN A 74 -2.95 5.18 1.71
CA GLN A 74 -3.49 5.63 0.43
C GLN A 74 -4.55 4.65 -0.10
N ALA A 75 -4.29 3.33 -0.03
CA ALA A 75 -5.27 2.32 -0.44
C ALA A 75 -6.58 2.38 0.37
N LYS A 76 -6.53 2.74 1.65
CA LYS A 76 -7.74 2.98 2.48
C LYS A 76 -8.49 4.26 2.11
N MET A 77 -7.82 5.22 1.46
CA MET A 77 -8.40 6.50 1.07
C MET A 77 -8.99 6.51 -0.34
N LEU A 78 -8.65 5.52 -1.19
CA LEU A 78 -9.18 5.45 -2.54
C LEU A 78 -10.71 5.34 -2.55
N PRO A 79 -11.42 6.12 -3.40
CA PRO A 79 -12.85 5.97 -3.62
C PRO A 79 -13.21 4.58 -4.15
N ARG A 80 -14.35 4.02 -3.74
CA ARG A 80 -14.91 2.80 -4.36
C ARG A 80 -15.27 3.12 -5.80
N ARG A 81 -14.73 2.34 -6.72
CA ARG A 81 -15.04 2.38 -8.15
C ARG A 81 -15.03 0.96 -8.69
N LEU A 82 -15.90 0.65 -9.63
CA LEU A 82 -15.77 -0.58 -10.40
C LEU A 82 -14.80 -0.35 -11.55
N THR A 83 -13.72 -1.14 -11.61
CA THR A 83 -12.86 -1.16 -12.81
C THR A 83 -13.64 -1.71 -14.00
N LYS A 84 -13.19 -1.45 -15.24
CA LYS A 84 -13.87 -1.98 -16.43
C LYS A 84 -13.99 -3.50 -16.41
N ALA A 85 -12.91 -4.19 -16.00
CA ALA A 85 -12.91 -5.64 -15.86
C ALA A 85 -13.95 -6.10 -14.82
N GLN A 86 -14.03 -5.43 -13.66
CA GLN A 86 -15.05 -5.74 -12.65
C GLN A 86 -16.48 -5.49 -13.16
N GLN A 87 -16.69 -4.44 -13.96
CA GLN A 87 -17.99 -4.18 -14.59
C GLN A 87 -18.36 -5.30 -15.57
N GLU A 88 -17.41 -5.77 -16.39
CA GLU A 88 -17.61 -6.87 -17.33
C GLU A 88 -17.92 -8.19 -16.63
N THR A 89 -17.20 -8.51 -15.55
CA THR A 89 -17.49 -9.65 -14.67
C THR A 89 -18.91 -9.54 -14.11
N LEU A 90 -19.24 -8.41 -13.49
CA LEU A 90 -20.57 -8.18 -12.93
C LEU A 90 -21.67 -8.34 -14.00
N VAL A 91 -21.45 -7.82 -15.21
CA VAL A 91 -22.38 -7.95 -16.34
C VAL A 91 -22.59 -9.41 -16.71
N SER A 92 -21.51 -10.18 -16.89
CA SER A 92 -21.57 -11.60 -17.25
C SER A 92 -22.41 -12.37 -16.25
N ASP A 93 -22.13 -12.19 -14.96
CA ASP A 93 -22.69 -13.02 -13.89
C ASP A 93 -24.17 -12.72 -13.63
N VAL A 94 -24.59 -11.47 -13.77
CA VAL A 94 -26.00 -11.07 -13.52
C VAL A 94 -26.88 -11.01 -14.78
N SER A 95 -26.30 -11.19 -15.97
CA SER A 95 -27.05 -11.14 -17.25
C SER A 95 -28.13 -12.23 -17.34
N SER A 96 -27.86 -13.43 -16.82
CA SER A 96 -28.80 -14.56 -16.83
C SER A 96 -30.06 -14.34 -15.99
N LEU A 97 -30.04 -13.32 -15.13
CA LEU A 97 -31.14 -12.95 -14.22
C LEU A 97 -32.03 -11.85 -14.82
N ALA A 98 -31.62 -11.25 -15.95
CA ALA A 98 -32.42 -10.29 -16.68
C ALA A 98 -33.69 -10.93 -17.28
N PRO A 99 -34.77 -10.15 -17.48
CA PRO A 99 -34.92 -8.74 -17.13
C PRO A 99 -35.38 -8.54 -15.68
N GLN A 100 -34.74 -7.63 -14.94
CA GLN A 100 -35.22 -7.11 -13.66
C GLN A 100 -35.24 -5.59 -13.69
N SER A 101 -36.11 -4.96 -12.89
CA SER A 101 -36.02 -3.52 -12.62
C SER A 101 -35.07 -3.27 -11.46
N ALA A 102 -34.17 -2.29 -11.59
CA ALA A 102 -33.26 -1.88 -10.53
C ALA A 102 -33.41 -0.40 -10.19
N SER A 103 -33.58 -0.10 -8.91
CA SER A 103 -33.58 1.25 -8.37
C SER A 103 -32.39 1.42 -7.43
N ILE A 104 -31.56 2.43 -7.70
CA ILE A 104 -30.28 2.63 -7.01
C ILE A 104 -30.34 3.95 -6.24
N TRP A 105 -29.97 3.89 -4.96
CA TRP A 105 -30.03 5.00 -4.03
C TRP A 105 -28.69 5.23 -3.36
N TYR A 106 -28.36 6.49 -3.09
CA TYR A 106 -27.15 6.87 -2.34
C TYR A 106 -27.43 8.01 -1.36
N GLY A 107 -26.57 8.17 -0.35
CA GLY A 107 -26.69 9.28 0.61
C GLY A 107 -26.47 10.64 -0.05
N ALA A 108 -27.40 11.58 0.17
CA ALA A 108 -27.25 12.96 -0.32
C ALA A 108 -25.98 13.62 0.24
N GLY A 109 -25.19 14.24 -0.64
CA GLY A 109 -23.92 14.89 -0.28
C GLY A 109 -22.70 13.97 -0.29
N ASP A 110 -22.87 12.65 -0.45
CA ASP A 110 -21.76 11.72 -0.61
C ASP A 110 -21.44 11.50 -2.11
N LYS A 111 -20.48 12.28 -2.61
CA LYS A 111 -20.07 12.21 -4.03
C LYS A 111 -19.39 10.90 -4.40
N GLU A 112 -18.77 10.23 -3.43
CA GLU A 112 -18.16 8.93 -3.67
C GLU A 112 -19.23 7.86 -3.89
N SER A 113 -20.22 7.80 -2.99
CA SER A 113 -21.36 6.88 -3.11
C SER A 113 -22.18 7.15 -4.37
N GLU A 114 -22.33 8.43 -4.76
CA GLU A 114 -22.96 8.79 -6.03
C GLU A 114 -22.22 8.18 -7.23
N ASN A 115 -20.92 8.41 -7.35
CA ASN A 115 -20.13 7.89 -8.47
C ASN A 115 -20.13 6.36 -8.52
N PHE A 116 -20.02 5.71 -7.36
CA PHE A 116 -20.07 4.25 -7.27
C PHE A 116 -21.45 3.70 -7.63
N SER A 117 -22.53 4.40 -7.27
CA SER A 117 -23.89 4.06 -7.70
C SER A 117 -24.06 4.12 -9.22
N TRP A 118 -23.44 5.10 -9.87
CA TRP A 118 -23.41 5.19 -11.33
C TRP A 118 -22.63 4.05 -11.99
N ASP A 119 -21.50 3.63 -11.40
CA ASP A 119 -20.76 2.47 -11.89
C ASP A 119 -21.63 1.19 -11.85
N ILE A 120 -22.34 0.96 -10.74
CA ILE A 120 -23.27 -0.18 -10.58
C ILE A 120 -24.43 -0.08 -11.57
N ALA A 121 -25.03 1.11 -11.70
CA ALA A 121 -26.13 1.36 -12.62
C ALA A 121 -25.76 1.03 -14.07
N SER A 122 -24.57 1.48 -14.48
CA SER A 122 -24.03 1.24 -15.82
C SER A 122 -23.84 -0.24 -16.08
N ALA A 123 -23.26 -0.98 -15.12
CA ALA A 123 -23.06 -2.42 -15.24
C ALA A 123 -24.39 -3.19 -15.32
N LEU A 124 -25.37 -2.90 -14.45
CA LEU A 124 -26.68 -3.55 -14.50
C LEU A 124 -27.43 -3.26 -15.81
N ASN A 125 -27.34 -2.03 -16.31
CA ASN A 125 -27.95 -1.66 -17.60
C ASN A 125 -27.30 -2.44 -18.76
N ALA A 126 -25.96 -2.57 -18.76
CA ALA A 126 -25.23 -3.38 -19.74
C ALA A 126 -25.59 -4.88 -19.64
N ALA A 127 -25.98 -5.37 -18.46
CA ALA A 127 -26.48 -6.73 -18.26
C ALA A 127 -27.94 -6.94 -18.72
N GLY A 128 -28.59 -5.92 -19.31
CA GLY A 128 -29.96 -6.01 -19.82
C GLY A 128 -31.05 -5.76 -18.78
N TRP A 129 -30.70 -5.22 -17.61
CA TRP A 129 -31.68 -4.83 -16.59
C TRP A 129 -32.31 -3.47 -16.92
N LYS A 130 -33.53 -3.23 -16.43
CA LYS A 130 -34.21 -1.94 -16.52
C LYS A 130 -33.80 -1.07 -15.34
N VAL A 131 -32.79 -0.24 -15.52
CA VAL A 131 -32.20 0.54 -14.42
C VAL A 131 -32.77 1.96 -14.40
N PHE A 132 -33.29 2.37 -13.24
CA PHE A 132 -33.62 3.77 -12.99
C PHE A 132 -32.35 4.56 -12.66
N SER A 133 -32.27 5.82 -13.10
CA SER A 133 -31.15 6.71 -12.76
C SER A 133 -30.94 6.75 -11.24
N PRO A 134 -29.69 6.61 -10.75
CA PRO A 134 -29.41 6.71 -9.32
C PRO A 134 -29.97 7.99 -8.70
N ALA A 135 -30.58 7.85 -7.52
CA ALA A 135 -31.21 8.96 -6.82
C ALA A 135 -30.64 9.13 -5.40
N SER A 136 -30.57 10.38 -4.93
CA SER A 136 -30.07 10.67 -3.60
C SER A 136 -31.17 10.58 -2.54
N THR A 137 -30.87 9.99 -1.39
CA THR A 137 -31.73 10.00 -0.19
C THR A 137 -31.15 10.93 0.86
N ALA A 138 -31.97 11.83 1.39
CA ALA A 138 -31.62 12.63 2.56
C ALA A 138 -32.28 12.03 3.81
N THR A 139 -31.48 11.65 4.79
CA THR A 139 -31.99 11.18 6.10
C THR A 139 -32.06 12.37 7.05
N LEU A 140 -33.27 12.77 7.41
CA LEU A 140 -33.49 13.78 8.44
C LEU A 140 -33.37 13.12 9.82
N ALA A 141 -32.42 13.59 10.63
CA ALA A 141 -32.35 13.18 12.02
C ALA A 141 -33.57 13.73 12.77
N GLN A 142 -34.37 12.84 13.33
CA GLN A 142 -35.39 13.22 14.32
C GLN A 142 -34.63 13.75 15.55
N SER A 143 -34.93 14.98 15.97
CA SER A 143 -34.16 15.71 16.99
C SER A 143 -34.02 14.97 18.33
N GLY A 144 -33.02 15.36 19.13
CA GLY A 144 -33.01 15.10 20.58
C GLY A 144 -32.40 13.78 21.06
N LYS A 145 -31.64 13.05 20.24
CA LYS A 145 -30.91 11.87 20.74
C LYS A 145 -29.74 12.29 21.64
N PRO A 146 -29.60 11.74 22.86
CA PRO A 146 -28.44 12.00 23.72
C PRO A 146 -27.12 11.72 22.99
N PHE A 147 -26.08 12.51 23.30
CA PHE A 147 -24.74 12.24 22.78
C PHE A 147 -24.32 10.79 23.08
N GLY A 148 -23.72 10.12 22.09
CA GLY A 148 -23.34 8.70 22.19
C GLY A 148 -24.46 7.69 21.92
N SER A 149 -25.72 8.12 21.76
CA SER A 149 -26.83 7.24 21.34
C SER A 149 -27.05 7.21 19.82
N ILE A 150 -26.19 7.89 19.06
CA ILE A 150 -26.25 7.91 17.60
C ILE A 150 -25.80 6.53 17.11
N PRO A 151 -26.66 5.78 16.40
CA PRO A 151 -26.26 4.50 15.83
C PRO A 151 -25.11 4.73 14.85
N ARG A 152 -24.22 3.74 14.73
CA ARG A 152 -23.14 3.80 13.74
C ARG A 152 -23.72 4.06 12.35
N LEU A 153 -23.04 4.90 11.59
CA LEU A 153 -23.38 5.14 10.20
C LEU A 153 -23.41 3.79 9.48
N GLN A 154 -24.47 3.53 8.73
CA GLN A 154 -24.51 2.35 7.89
C GLN A 154 -23.45 2.50 6.80
N THR A 155 -22.76 1.41 6.48
CA THR A 155 -21.72 1.40 5.46
C THR A 155 -21.92 0.27 4.46
N GLY A 156 -21.24 0.38 3.32
CA GLY A 156 -21.22 -0.62 2.26
C GLY A 156 -22.35 -0.47 1.25
N VAL A 157 -22.71 -1.58 0.61
CA VAL A 157 -23.84 -1.69 -0.32
C VAL A 157 -24.88 -2.61 0.30
N VAL A 158 -26.13 -2.14 0.30
CA VAL A 158 -27.28 -2.92 0.78
C VAL A 158 -28.17 -3.23 -0.40
N VAL A 159 -28.36 -4.51 -0.69
CA VAL A 159 -29.25 -4.96 -1.78
C VAL A 159 -30.52 -5.52 -1.16
N SER A 160 -31.68 -5.11 -1.67
CA SER A 160 -32.98 -5.59 -1.21
C SER A 160 -33.87 -5.87 -2.42
N SER A 161 -34.97 -6.59 -2.20
CA SER A 161 -35.95 -6.87 -3.24
C SER A 161 -37.35 -6.95 -2.64
N ASN A 162 -38.37 -6.85 -3.49
CA ASN A 162 -39.71 -7.25 -3.10
C ASN A 162 -39.84 -8.78 -2.96
N LYS A 163 -41.00 -9.25 -2.51
CA LYS A 163 -41.32 -10.68 -2.31
C LYS A 163 -41.43 -11.53 -3.60
N HIS A 164 -40.95 -11.02 -4.72
CA HIS A 164 -41.01 -11.72 -6.00
C HIS A 164 -39.79 -12.65 -6.13
N GLY A 165 -40.04 -13.96 -6.31
CA GLY A 165 -39.00 -15.00 -6.30
C GLY A 165 -37.78 -14.70 -7.18
N PRO A 166 -37.96 -14.40 -8.49
CA PRO A 166 -36.87 -13.97 -9.36
C PRO A 166 -36.09 -12.75 -8.85
N SER A 167 -36.77 -11.72 -8.30
CA SER A 167 -36.11 -10.53 -7.77
C SER A 167 -35.26 -10.84 -6.54
N MET A 168 -35.75 -11.73 -5.67
CA MET A 168 -34.99 -12.17 -4.49
C MET A 168 -33.70 -12.88 -4.91
N LYS A 169 -33.81 -13.82 -5.86
CA LYS A 169 -32.64 -14.51 -6.41
C LYS A 169 -31.66 -13.53 -7.07
N ALA A 170 -32.19 -12.53 -7.77
CA ALA A 170 -31.37 -11.51 -8.41
C ALA A 170 -30.66 -10.59 -7.40
N ALA A 171 -31.34 -10.22 -6.31
CA ALA A 171 -30.74 -9.47 -5.21
C ALA A 171 -29.67 -10.28 -4.46
N ASP A 172 -29.91 -11.57 -4.22
CA ASP A 172 -28.94 -12.49 -3.62
C ASP A 172 -27.67 -12.57 -4.48
N ALA A 173 -27.82 -12.83 -5.78
CA ALA A 173 -26.72 -12.92 -6.71
C ALA A 173 -25.93 -11.61 -6.79
N LEU A 174 -26.63 -10.47 -6.95
CA LEU A 174 -25.97 -9.16 -7.02
C LEU A 174 -25.16 -8.83 -5.74
N ALA A 175 -25.71 -9.12 -4.56
CA ALA A 175 -24.98 -8.92 -3.31
C ALA A 175 -23.75 -9.83 -3.22
N ALA A 176 -23.88 -11.10 -3.64
CA ALA A 176 -22.77 -12.05 -3.66
C ALA A 176 -21.66 -11.63 -4.63
N GLU A 177 -22.02 -11.15 -5.83
CA GLU A 177 -21.03 -10.71 -6.81
C GLU A 177 -20.28 -9.45 -6.36
N LEU A 178 -20.99 -8.45 -5.80
CA LEU A 178 -20.31 -7.28 -5.25
C LEU A 178 -19.35 -7.65 -4.10
N LEU A 179 -19.72 -8.65 -3.29
CA LEU A 179 -18.86 -9.19 -2.25
C LEU A 179 -17.63 -9.91 -2.82
N ALA A 180 -17.82 -10.72 -3.87
CA ALA A 180 -16.74 -11.42 -4.57
C ALA A 180 -15.75 -10.45 -5.23
N LEU A 181 -16.25 -9.31 -5.72
CA LEU A 181 -15.42 -8.23 -6.26
C LEU A 181 -14.70 -7.41 -5.17
N GLY A 182 -14.89 -7.74 -3.90
CA GLY A 182 -14.20 -7.13 -2.77
C GLY A 182 -14.89 -5.90 -2.16
N PHE A 183 -16.16 -5.66 -2.48
CA PHE A 183 -16.95 -4.59 -1.87
C PHE A 183 -17.76 -5.11 -0.69
N ASP A 184 -17.91 -4.31 0.36
CA ASP A 184 -18.77 -4.69 1.49
C ASP A 184 -20.23 -4.60 1.06
N ALA A 185 -20.77 -5.72 0.58
CA ALA A 185 -22.16 -5.84 0.15
C ALA A 185 -22.92 -6.84 1.03
N ARG A 186 -24.21 -6.55 1.28
CA ARG A 186 -25.10 -7.48 1.98
C ARG A 186 -26.52 -7.38 1.45
N LYS A 187 -27.27 -8.47 1.58
CA LYS A 187 -28.71 -8.46 1.38
C LYS A 187 -29.41 -7.96 2.65
N ALA A 188 -30.40 -7.08 2.48
CA ALA A 188 -31.33 -6.66 3.52
C ALA A 188 -32.67 -7.40 3.42
N GLU A 189 -33.49 -7.21 4.43
CA GLU A 189 -34.88 -7.69 4.45
C GLU A 189 -35.70 -7.15 3.27
N GLU A 190 -36.78 -7.86 2.97
CA GLU A 190 -37.66 -7.59 1.84
C GLU A 190 -38.29 -6.19 1.93
N ILE A 191 -38.31 -5.49 0.80
CA ILE A 191 -38.97 -4.19 0.68
C ILE A 191 -40.43 -4.36 0.24
N GLY A 192 -41.33 -4.40 1.22
CA GLY A 192 -42.78 -4.39 0.99
C GLY A 192 -43.31 -5.54 0.13
N SER A 193 -44.56 -5.43 -0.31
CA SER A 193 -45.28 -6.48 -1.04
C SER A 193 -45.64 -6.06 -2.47
N GLY A 194 -44.83 -5.20 -3.11
CA GLY A 194 -45.07 -4.76 -4.48
C GLY A 194 -45.13 -5.94 -5.45
N HIS A 195 -46.04 -5.88 -6.43
CA HIS A 195 -46.25 -6.98 -7.39
C HIS A 195 -45.21 -7.01 -8.53
N GLU A 196 -44.56 -5.88 -8.84
CA GLU A 196 -43.60 -5.79 -9.93
C GLU A 196 -42.18 -6.21 -9.50
N PRO A 197 -41.42 -6.99 -10.30
CA PRO A 197 -40.06 -7.40 -9.95
C PRO A 197 -39.14 -6.19 -9.77
N LEU A 198 -38.64 -5.96 -8.55
CA LEU A 198 -37.79 -4.82 -8.23
C LEU A 198 -36.64 -5.23 -7.31
N VAL A 199 -35.43 -4.87 -7.71
CA VAL A 199 -34.23 -4.89 -6.88
C VAL A 199 -33.87 -3.46 -6.50
N VAL A 200 -33.64 -3.22 -5.21
CA VAL A 200 -33.22 -1.92 -4.69
C VAL A 200 -31.81 -2.03 -4.15
N VAL A 201 -30.91 -1.21 -4.69
CA VAL A 201 -29.51 -1.12 -4.27
C VAL A 201 -29.33 0.20 -3.54
N THR A 202 -28.95 0.15 -2.27
CA THR A 202 -28.64 1.34 -1.48
C THR A 202 -27.15 1.38 -1.19
N VAL A 203 -26.46 2.33 -1.81
CA VAL A 203 -25.04 2.59 -1.57
C VAL A 203 -24.92 3.53 -0.39
N GLN A 204 -24.48 2.96 0.73
CA GLN A 204 -24.20 3.68 1.97
C GLN A 204 -22.76 4.20 1.96
N ALA A 205 -22.41 4.96 2.99
CA ALA A 205 -21.07 5.48 3.18
C ALA A 205 -19.99 4.38 3.07
N ARG A 206 -18.80 4.78 2.64
CA ARG A 206 -17.69 3.84 2.51
C ARG A 206 -17.36 3.20 3.87
N PRO A 207 -17.24 1.86 3.94
CA PRO A 207 -16.74 1.20 5.14
C PRO A 207 -15.27 1.56 5.39
N ASP A 208 -14.82 1.34 6.63
CA ASP A 208 -13.41 1.49 6.95
C ASP A 208 -12.57 0.40 6.30
N GLY A 209 -11.45 0.78 5.68
CA GLY A 209 -10.49 -0.15 5.10
C GLY A 209 -10.46 -0.15 3.57
N ALA A 210 -9.68 -1.08 3.00
CA ALA A 210 -9.60 -1.26 1.56
C ALA A 210 -10.90 -1.87 1.01
N GLN A 211 -11.24 -1.53 -0.22
CA GLN A 211 -12.41 -2.04 -0.94
C GLN A 211 -12.01 -2.45 -2.36
N GLY A 212 -12.79 -3.31 -3.00
CA GLY A 212 -12.55 -3.78 -4.36
C GLY A 212 -11.30 -4.68 -4.45
N GLU A 213 -10.55 -4.54 -5.55
CA GLU A 213 -9.30 -5.28 -5.79
C GLU A 213 -8.28 -5.10 -4.67
N MET A 214 -8.22 -3.91 -4.04
CA MET A 214 -7.30 -3.66 -2.93
C MET A 214 -7.63 -4.54 -1.71
N LYS A 215 -8.91 -4.82 -1.47
CA LYS A 215 -9.33 -5.74 -0.41
C LYS A 215 -8.93 -7.17 -0.76
N LEU A 216 -9.13 -7.59 -2.00
CA LEU A 216 -8.76 -8.93 -2.47
C LEU A 216 -7.25 -9.17 -2.40
N ASN A 217 -6.46 -8.19 -2.84
CA ASN A 217 -4.99 -8.24 -2.79
C ASN A 217 -4.43 -8.26 -1.36
N ALA A 218 -5.15 -7.70 -0.39
CA ALA A 218 -4.77 -7.75 1.02
C ALA A 218 -5.03 -9.13 1.67
N ILE A 219 -5.97 -9.91 1.13
CA ILE A 219 -6.31 -11.26 1.62
C ILE A 219 -5.40 -12.32 0.98
N GLY A 220 -4.99 -12.11 -0.29
CA GLY A 220 -4.13 -13.05 -1.04
C GLY A 220 -2.64 -13.00 -0.71
N ARG A 221 -2.22 -12.22 0.30
CA ARG A 221 -0.84 -12.14 0.81
C ARG A 221 -0.78 -12.67 2.24
#